data_AF-A0A931ZLT9-F1
#
_entry.id   AF-A0A931ZLT9-F1
#
_cell.length_a   1.000
_cell.length_b   1.000
_cell.length_c   1.000
_cell.angle_alpha   90.00
_cell.angle_beta   90.00
_cell.angle_gamma   90.00
#
_symmetry.space_group_name_H-M   'P 1'
#
loop_
_entity.id
_entity.type
_entity.pdbx_description
1 polymer ?
#
loop_
_entity_poly.entity_id
_entity_poly.type
_entity_poly.pdbx_seq_one_letter_code
_entity_poly.pdbx_strand_id
1 'polypeptide(L)'
;MAKLAALLVILSLLLISPKNVSAVTLFSTDFEDQSLSGWSASGGGATAVISQEAAKSGNYSIKVTHDKTSSYGFQTTIQNIEQGMFYEASAYGKSQDPNVNVFFVRVAWYSTTDGSGSQLSSPNDS
;
A
#
# COMPACT_ATOMS: atom_id res chain seq x y z
N MET A 1 -1.41 57.80 12.34
CA MET A 1 -0.59 56.60 12.61
C MET A 1 -1.38 55.28 12.55
N ALA A 2 -2.70 55.25 12.76
CA ALA A 2 -3.49 54.01 12.74
C ALA A 2 -3.69 53.34 11.35
N LYS A 3 -3.52 54.07 10.23
CA LYS A 3 -3.72 53.53 8.87
C LYS A 3 -2.58 52.63 8.36
N LEU A 4 -1.35 52.76 8.90
CA LEU A 4 -0.22 51.91 8.50
C LEU A 4 -0.29 50.51 9.14
N ALA A 5 -0.80 50.41 10.37
CA ALA A 5 -0.89 49.15 11.10
C ALA A 5 -1.90 48.18 10.47
N ALA A 6 -3.03 48.68 9.96
CA ALA A 6 -4.05 47.86 9.32
C ALA A 6 -3.58 47.22 7.98
N LEU A 7 -2.70 47.89 7.24
CA LEU A 7 -2.18 47.39 5.97
C LEU A 7 -1.17 46.24 6.16
N LEU A 8 -0.36 46.29 7.23
CA LEU A 8 0.63 45.26 7.53
C LEU A 8 0.00 43.94 7.98
N VAL A 9 -1.12 44.00 8.71
CA VAL A 9 -1.87 42.83 9.17
C VAL A 9 -2.51 42.09 7.98
N ILE A 10 -3.09 42.82 7.02
CA ILE A 10 -3.70 42.20 5.83
C ILE A 10 -2.64 41.54 4.93
N LEU A 11 -1.45 42.13 4.79
CA LEU A 11 -0.35 41.53 4.02
C LEU A 11 0.18 40.23 4.67
N SER A 12 0.18 40.14 6.01
CA SER A 12 0.61 38.95 6.74
C SER A 12 -0.36 37.76 6.61
N LEU A 13 -1.66 38.02 6.42
CA LEU A 13 -2.68 36.98 6.22
C LEU A 13 -2.68 36.40 4.79
N LEU A 14 -2.20 37.14 3.78
CA LEU A 14 -2.06 36.63 2.40
C LEU A 14 -0.85 35.70 2.19
N LEU A 15 0.07 35.60 3.14
CA LEU A 15 1.28 34.77 3.03
C LEU A 15 1.10 33.35 3.60
N ILE A 16 -0.04 33.05 4.22
CA ILE A 16 -0.36 31.71 4.72
C ILE A 16 -1.13 30.98 3.62
N SER A 17 -0.44 30.64 2.52
CA SER A 17 -0.98 29.64 1.59
C SER A 17 -1.12 28.32 2.35
N PRO A 18 -2.25 27.60 2.25
CA PRO A 18 -2.30 26.24 2.75
C PRO A 18 -1.15 25.46 2.08
N LYS A 19 -0.30 24.82 2.89
CA LYS A 19 0.64 23.84 2.35
C LYS A 19 -0.21 22.74 1.74
N ASN A 20 -0.26 22.69 0.41
CA ASN A 20 -0.76 21.53 -0.29
C ASN A 20 0.20 20.39 0.03
N VAL A 21 -0.17 19.55 1.00
CA VAL A 21 0.54 18.30 1.25
C VAL A 21 0.03 17.32 0.21
N SER A 22 0.79 17.14 -0.87
CA SER A 22 0.53 16.07 -1.83
C SER A 22 0.97 14.74 -1.23
N ALA A 23 0.11 13.73 -1.30
CA ALA A 23 0.51 12.37 -1.00
C ALA A 23 1.59 11.92 -2.01
N VAL A 24 2.64 11.27 -1.51
CA VAL A 24 3.68 10.65 -2.33
C VAL A 24 3.39 9.17 -2.42
N THR A 25 3.31 8.63 -3.64
CA THR A 25 3.22 7.19 -3.86
C THR A 25 4.59 6.56 -3.66
N LEU A 26 4.77 5.81 -2.57
CA LEU A 26 6.01 5.05 -2.33
C LEU A 26 6.11 3.80 -3.21
N PHE A 27 4.96 3.19 -3.51
CA PHE A 27 4.90 1.96 -4.28
C PHE A 27 3.51 1.84 -4.94
N SER A 28 3.50 1.38 -6.19
CA SER A 28 2.29 1.03 -6.93
C SER A 28 2.65 0.02 -8.01
N THR A 29 1.77 -0.94 -8.26
CA THR A 29 1.86 -1.83 -9.41
C THR A 29 0.45 -2.10 -9.94
N ASP A 30 0.34 -2.19 -11.25
CA ASP A 30 -0.84 -2.66 -11.98
C ASP A 30 -0.58 -3.99 -12.70
N PHE A 31 0.65 -4.52 -12.59
CA PHE A 31 1.13 -5.76 -13.23
C PHE A 31 1.15 -5.75 -14.76
N GLU A 32 1.01 -4.58 -15.41
CA GLU A 32 1.05 -4.47 -16.87
C GLU A 32 2.46 -4.69 -17.45
N ASP A 33 3.50 -4.61 -16.61
CA ASP A 33 4.87 -4.98 -16.95
C ASP A 33 5.10 -6.50 -17.03
N GLN A 34 4.06 -7.30 -16.72
CA GLN A 34 4.05 -8.76 -16.74
C GLN A 34 5.13 -9.38 -15.84
N SER A 35 5.44 -8.71 -14.72
CA SER A 35 6.47 -9.15 -13.79
C SER A 35 5.92 -9.41 -12.39
N LEU A 36 6.42 -10.48 -11.76
CA LEU A 36 6.26 -10.72 -10.32
C LEU A 36 7.51 -10.30 -9.52
N SER A 37 8.44 -9.58 -10.14
CA SER A 37 9.70 -9.18 -9.50
C SER A 37 9.43 -8.41 -8.20
N GLY A 38 10.14 -8.77 -7.13
CA GLY A 38 9.98 -8.15 -5.81
C GLY A 38 8.76 -8.64 -5.03
N TRP A 39 8.00 -9.59 -5.56
CA TRP A 39 6.89 -10.20 -4.86
C TRP A 39 7.10 -11.68 -4.55
N SER A 40 6.44 -12.17 -3.51
CA SER A 40 6.53 -13.56 -3.06
C SER A 40 5.22 -14.06 -2.48
N ALA A 41 4.97 -15.37 -2.61
CA ALA A 41 3.85 -16.03 -1.97
C ALA A 41 4.10 -16.22 -0.48
N SER A 42 3.02 -16.19 0.31
CA SER A 42 3.07 -16.30 1.77
C SER A 42 1.93 -17.17 2.28
N GLY A 43 2.25 -18.17 3.10
CA GLY A 43 1.26 -19.06 3.72
C GLY A 43 0.50 -19.98 2.75
N GLY A 44 -0.25 -20.93 3.30
CA GLY A 44 -1.26 -21.75 2.63
C GLY A 44 -0.91 -22.40 1.28
N GLY A 45 0.38 -22.62 0.99
CA GLY A 45 0.83 -23.13 -0.31
C GLY A 45 0.44 -22.20 -1.48
N ALA A 46 0.38 -20.90 -1.23
CA ALA A 46 0.04 -19.93 -2.26
C ALA A 46 1.05 -19.99 -3.42
N THR A 47 0.54 -19.86 -4.63
CA THR A 47 1.33 -19.60 -5.84
C THR A 47 0.73 -18.42 -6.57
N ALA A 48 1.54 -17.73 -7.37
CA ALA A 48 1.06 -16.60 -8.15
C ALA A 48 1.60 -16.59 -9.56
N VAL A 49 0.76 -16.10 -10.47
CA VAL A 49 1.07 -15.89 -11.88
C VAL A 49 0.47 -14.58 -12.35
N ILE A 50 1.10 -13.96 -13.35
CA ILE A 50 0.47 -12.88 -14.10
C ILE A 50 -0.64 -13.48 -14.97
N SER A 51 -1.83 -12.87 -14.96
CA SER A 51 -3.00 -13.37 -15.68
C SER A 51 -3.80 -12.24 -16.33
N GLN A 52 -4.52 -12.60 -17.39
CA GLN A 52 -5.49 -11.73 -18.07
C GLN A 52 -6.94 -12.11 -17.76
N GLU A 53 -7.18 -13.07 -16.86
CA GLU A 53 -8.53 -13.58 -16.55
C GLU A 53 -9.45 -12.52 -15.93
N ALA A 54 -8.86 -11.60 -15.15
CA ALA A 54 -9.54 -10.45 -14.60
C ALA A 54 -8.51 -9.37 -14.29
N ALA A 55 -8.87 -8.10 -14.46
CA ALA A 55 -8.05 -6.96 -14.06
C ALA A 55 -8.94 -5.83 -13.55
N LYS A 56 -8.43 -5.03 -12.61
CA LYS A 56 -9.14 -3.83 -12.12
C LYS A 56 -9.13 -2.70 -13.16
N SER A 57 -8.05 -2.64 -13.93
CA SER A 57 -7.76 -1.73 -15.04
C SER A 57 -6.69 -2.42 -15.90
N GLY A 58 -6.58 -2.04 -17.18
CA GLY A 58 -5.62 -2.68 -18.07
C GLY A 58 -6.02 -4.11 -18.45
N ASN A 59 -5.03 -4.93 -18.79
CA ASN A 59 -5.20 -6.30 -19.25
C ASN A 59 -4.71 -7.34 -18.24
N TYR A 60 -3.82 -6.95 -17.34
CA TYR A 60 -3.10 -7.87 -16.47
C TYR A 60 -3.46 -7.64 -15.00
N SER A 61 -3.39 -8.72 -14.24
CA SER A 61 -3.35 -8.69 -12.78
C SER A 61 -2.56 -9.88 -12.28
N ILE A 62 -2.35 -9.92 -10.98
CA ILE A 62 -1.88 -11.12 -10.32
C ILE A 62 -3.04 -12.07 -10.02
N LYS A 63 -2.90 -13.32 -10.45
CA LYS A 63 -3.74 -14.43 -9.99
C LYS A 63 -3.01 -15.21 -8.91
N VAL A 64 -3.61 -15.29 -7.73
CA VAL A 64 -3.12 -16.10 -6.61
C VAL A 64 -3.98 -17.36 -6.51
N THR A 65 -3.34 -18.52 -6.43
CA THR A 65 -3.97 -19.81 -6.14
C THR A 65 -3.36 -20.40 -4.87
N HIS A 66 -4.01 -21.39 -4.28
CA HIS A 66 -3.58 -22.04 -3.04
C HIS A 66 -3.97 -23.53 -3.07
N ASP A 67 -3.36 -24.33 -2.20
CA ASP A 67 -3.65 -25.76 -2.05
C ASP A 67 -4.17 -26.15 -0.66
N LYS A 68 -4.33 -25.17 0.24
CA LYS A 68 -4.75 -25.34 1.64
C LYS A 68 -5.81 -24.32 2.04
N THR A 69 -6.68 -24.70 2.95
CA THR A 69 -7.75 -23.84 3.50
C THR A 69 -7.27 -22.84 4.56
N SER A 70 -5.97 -22.80 4.87
CA SER A 70 -5.38 -21.80 5.77
C SER A 70 -5.23 -20.45 5.09
N SER A 71 -5.08 -19.37 5.84
CA SER A 71 -4.73 -18.06 5.28
C SER A 71 -3.49 -18.15 4.38
N TYR A 72 -3.59 -17.48 3.24
CA TYR A 72 -2.54 -17.36 2.25
C TYR A 72 -2.54 -15.93 1.72
N GLY A 73 -1.46 -15.56 1.04
CA GLY A 73 -1.32 -14.24 0.50
C GLY A 73 -0.13 -14.13 -0.44
N PHE A 74 0.05 -12.92 -0.91
CA PHE A 74 1.15 -12.52 -1.75
C PHE A 74 1.65 -11.18 -1.25
N GLN A 75 2.97 -11.04 -1.08
CA GLN A 75 3.56 -9.96 -0.32
C GLN A 75 4.78 -9.37 -1.06
N THR A 76 5.03 -8.10 -0.79
CA THR A 76 6.23 -7.36 -1.23
C THR A 76 6.74 -6.51 -0.07
N THR A 77 8.00 -6.11 -0.16
CA THR A 77 8.65 -5.27 0.86
C THR A 77 8.75 -3.85 0.33
N ILE A 78 8.19 -2.89 1.09
CA ILE A 78 8.32 -1.47 0.80
C ILE A 78 9.47 -0.89 1.60
N GLN A 79 10.40 -0.23 0.93
CA GLN A 79 11.54 0.45 1.54
C GLN A 79 11.30 1.96 1.61
N ASN A 80 12.19 2.68 2.29
CA ASN A 80 12.14 4.15 2.43
C ASN A 80 10.89 4.68 3.13
N ILE A 81 10.34 3.90 4.07
CA ILE A 81 9.32 4.41 5.00
C ILE A 81 10.00 5.40 5.96
N GLU A 82 9.43 6.60 6.06
CA GLU A 82 9.85 7.63 6.98
C GLU A 82 9.13 7.49 8.34
N GLN A 83 9.90 7.64 9.43
CA GLN A 83 9.35 7.56 10.77
C GLN A 83 8.42 8.73 11.07
N GLY A 84 7.27 8.44 11.71
CA GLY A 84 6.30 9.46 12.14
C GLY A 84 5.35 9.94 11.05
N MET A 85 5.43 9.36 9.86
CA MET A 85 4.52 9.66 8.74
C MET A 85 3.32 8.72 8.73
N PHE A 86 2.21 9.22 8.16
CA PHE A 86 1.01 8.43 7.91
C PHE A 86 1.02 7.91 6.49
N TYR A 87 0.61 6.65 6.33
CA TYR A 87 0.56 5.96 5.05
C TYR A 87 -0.80 5.31 4.84
N GLU A 88 -1.24 5.27 3.59
CA GLU A 88 -2.37 4.48 3.15
C GLU A 88 -1.86 3.31 2.32
N ALA A 89 -2.36 2.12 2.61
CA ALA A 89 -2.14 0.92 1.81
C ALA A 89 -3.49 0.41 1.32
N SER A 90 -3.62 0.23 0.01
CA SER A 90 -4.85 -0.24 -0.61
C SER A 90 -4.55 -1.23 -1.73
N ALA A 91 -5.49 -2.14 -1.98
CA ALA A 91 -5.42 -3.10 -3.06
C ALA A 91 -6.83 -3.44 -3.53
N TYR A 92 -6.94 -3.83 -4.80
CA TYR A 92 -8.17 -4.38 -5.35
C TYR A 92 -8.05 -5.90 -5.46
N GLY A 93 -9.06 -6.61 -4.97
CA GLY A 93 -9.12 -8.06 -5.04
C GLY A 93 -10.43 -8.52 -5.66
N LYS A 94 -10.38 -9.62 -6.41
CA LYS A 94 -11.54 -10.38 -6.86
C LYS A 94 -11.29 -11.85 -6.55
N SER A 95 -12.16 -12.46 -5.76
CA SER A 95 -12.14 -13.91 -5.56
C SER A 95 -13.13 -14.60 -6.50
N GLN A 96 -12.71 -15.75 -7.04
CA GLN A 96 -13.61 -16.73 -7.65
C GLN A 96 -13.79 -17.97 -6.77
N ASP A 97 -13.04 -18.07 -5.67
CA ASP A 97 -13.14 -19.16 -4.71
C ASP A 97 -14.30 -18.85 -3.74
N PRO A 98 -15.36 -19.67 -3.72
CA PRO A 98 -16.52 -19.44 -2.85
C PRO A 98 -16.18 -19.60 -1.35
N ASN A 99 -15.02 -20.16 -1.00
CA ASN A 99 -14.59 -20.34 0.38
C ASN A 99 -13.81 -19.13 0.93
N VAL A 100 -13.47 -18.16 0.09
CA VAL A 100 -12.79 -16.93 0.51
C VAL A 100 -13.82 -15.97 1.09
N ASN A 101 -13.81 -15.85 2.42
CA ASN A 101 -14.75 -15.00 3.14
C ASN A 101 -14.25 -13.56 3.34
N VAL A 102 -12.93 -13.33 3.30
CA VAL A 102 -12.32 -12.03 3.54
C VAL A 102 -11.12 -11.84 2.61
N PHE A 103 -11.05 -10.67 1.98
CA PHE A 103 -9.84 -10.14 1.34
C PHE A 103 -9.41 -8.90 2.12
N PHE A 104 -8.15 -8.84 2.53
CA PHE A 104 -7.63 -7.70 3.30
C PHE A 104 -6.19 -7.40 2.92
N VAL A 105 -5.80 -6.13 3.08
CA VAL A 105 -4.39 -5.71 3.02
C VAL A 105 -3.83 -5.78 4.43
N ARG A 106 -2.68 -6.43 4.57
CA ARG A 106 -1.92 -6.48 5.81
C ARG A 106 -0.62 -5.70 5.64
N VAL A 107 -0.37 -4.78 6.56
CA VAL A 107 0.93 -4.12 6.71
C VAL A 107 1.62 -4.74 7.91
N ALA A 108 2.90 -5.06 7.81
CA ALA A 108 3.68 -5.60 8.92
C ALA A 108 5.08 -5.01 8.93
N TRP A 109 5.58 -4.73 10.13
CA TRP A 109 6.92 -4.20 10.36
C TRP A 109 7.86 -5.35 10.69
N TYR A 110 9.07 -5.30 10.15
CA TYR A 110 10.08 -6.34 10.31
C TYR A 110 11.37 -5.76 10.91
N SER A 111 12.14 -6.61 11.60
CA SER A 111 13.41 -6.23 12.21
C SER A 111 14.53 -5.95 11.20
N THR A 112 14.33 -6.32 9.93
CA THR A 112 15.23 -6.07 8.81
C THR A 112 14.51 -5.31 7.71
N THR A 113 15.25 -4.53 6.92
CA THR A 113 14.70 -3.68 5.85
C THR A 113 14.25 -4.46 4.61
N ASP A 114 14.66 -5.72 4.48
CA ASP A 114 14.29 -6.62 3.39
C ASP A 114 13.06 -7.50 3.73
N GLY A 115 12.57 -7.46 4.98
CA GLY A 115 11.45 -8.27 5.43
C GLY A 115 11.80 -9.72 5.79
N SER A 116 13.08 -10.11 5.82
CA SER A 116 13.52 -11.47 6.17
C SER A 116 13.59 -11.74 7.68
N GLY A 117 13.63 -10.69 8.50
CA GLY A 117 13.75 -10.76 9.95
C GLY A 117 12.47 -11.18 10.68
N SER A 118 12.49 -11.05 12.02
CA SER A 118 11.28 -11.29 12.81
C SER A 118 10.29 -10.14 12.59
N GLN A 119 9.01 -10.48 12.48
CA GLN A 119 7.95 -9.49 12.52
C GLN A 119 7.94 -8.81 13.89
N LEU A 120 7.95 -7.48 13.89
CA LEU A 120 7.89 -6.65 15.09
C LEU A 120 6.44 -6.33 15.48
N SER A 121 5.59 -6.00 14.51
CA SER A 121 4.18 -5.67 14.73
C SER A 121 3.40 -5.67 13.42
N SER A 122 2.07 -5.80 13.50
CA SER A 122 1.17 -5.48 12.39
C SER A 122 -0.05 -4.69 12.91
N PRO A 123 -0.58 -3.68 12.18
CA PRO A 123 -1.72 -2.89 12.63
C PRO A 123 -3.01 -3.68 12.82
N ASN A 124 -3.09 -4.90 12.28
CA ASN A 124 -4.29 -5.74 12.30
C ASN A 124 -4.25 -6.83 13.39
N ASP A 125 -3.25 -6.83 14.29
CA ASP A 125 -3.13 -7.81 15.40
C ASP A 125 -3.88 -7.37 16.68
N SER A 126 -4.84 -6.44 16.58
CA SER A 126 -5.64 -5.93 17.72
C SER A 126 -6.95 -6.67 17.92
#